data_AF-A0A1Q7P292-F1
#
_entry.id   AF-A0A1Q7P292-F1
#
_cell.length_a   1.000
_cell.length_b   1.000
_cell.length_c   1.000
_cell.angle_alpha   90.00
_cell.angle_beta   90.00
_cell.angle_gamma   90.00
#
_symmetry.space_group_name_H-M   'P 1'
#
loop_
_entity.id
_entity.type
_entity.pdbx_description
1 polymer ?
#
loop_
_entity_poly.entity_id
_entity_poly.type
_entity_poly.pdbx_seq_one_letter_code
_entity_poly.pdbx_strand_id
1 'polypeptide(L)' 'MQKRSGIPLVLIDDATLEKDWCWVFFYQSRDYVESGSPSKRLAGNGPIVVEKQAGQLHVLGTARPLEEELRRLGIHKP' A
#
# COMPACT_ATOMS: atom_id res chain seq x y z
N MET A 1 3.57 -2.31 21.36
CA MET A 1 4.80 -2.89 20.78
C MET A 1 4.49 -3.28 19.34
N GLN A 2 5.04 -2.61 18.32
CA GLN A 2 4.82 -3.00 16.91
C GLN A 2 5.64 -4.26 16.63
N LYS A 3 4.97 -5.38 16.33
CA LYS A 3 5.65 -6.63 15.92
C LYS A 3 6.20 -6.43 14.51
N ARG A 4 7.51 -6.61 14.34
CA ARG A 4 8.16 -6.68 13.02
C ARG A 4 8.00 -8.11 12.48
N SER A 5 7.57 -8.27 11.23
CA SER A 5 7.41 -9.61 10.62
C SER A 5 8.75 -10.28 10.29
N GLY A 6 9.85 -9.51 10.24
CA GLY A 6 11.16 -9.98 9.79
C GLY A 6 11.27 -10.14 8.26
N ILE A 7 10.19 -9.91 7.52
CA ILE A 7 10.16 -9.99 6.05
C ILE A 7 10.61 -8.65 5.47
N PRO A 8 11.71 -8.59 4.69
CA PRO A 8 12.11 -7.38 3.97
C PRO A 8 11.04 -7.02 2.93
N LEU A 9 10.62 -5.76 2.94
CA LEU A 9 9.62 -5.22 2.02
C LEU A 9 10.27 -4.27 1.01
N VAL A 10 9.75 -4.25 -0.21
CA VAL A 10 10.10 -3.30 -1.26
C VAL A 10 8.83 -2.65 -1.80
N LEU A 11 8.94 -1.37 -2.17
CA LEU A 11 7.89 -0.70 -2.94
C LEU A 11 7.90 -1.24 -4.37
N ILE A 12 6.72 -1.26 -4.98
CA ILE A 12 6.57 -1.56 -6.39
C ILE A 12 6.41 -0.22 -7.11
N ASP A 13 7.53 0.34 -7.56
CA ASP A 13 7.58 1.70 -8.11
C ASP A 13 6.64 1.85 -9.32
N ASP A 14 6.65 0.89 -10.25
CA ASP A 14 5.78 0.90 -11.44
C ASP A 14 4.27 0.85 -11.13
N ALA A 15 3.90 0.36 -9.94
CA ALA A 15 2.51 0.31 -9.50
C ALA A 15 2.13 1.51 -8.63
N THR A 16 3.11 2.32 -8.19
CA THR A 16 2.86 3.47 -7.33
C THR A 16 2.04 4.51 -8.09
N LEU A 17 0.98 5.00 -7.46
CA LEU A 17 0.11 6.01 -8.06
C LEU A 17 0.28 7.34 -7.36
N GLU A 18 0.44 8.39 -8.16
CA GLU A 18 0.32 9.75 -7.68
C GLU A 18 -1.05 10.31 -8.10
N LYS A 19 -1.77 10.87 -7.12
CA LYS A 19 -3.04 11.57 -7.31
C LYS A 19 -2.91 13.01 -6.82
N ASP A 20 -3.92 13.82 -7.10
CA ASP A 20 -3.90 15.26 -6.76
C ASP A 20 -3.69 15.51 -5.25
N TRP A 21 -4.25 14.66 -4.39
CA TRP A 21 -4.24 14.85 -2.92
C TRP A 21 -3.43 13.79 -2.15
N CYS A 22 -2.97 12.72 -2.80
CA CYS A 22 -2.24 11.63 -2.14
C CYS A 22 -1.28 10.88 -3.06
N TRP A 23 -0.41 10.09 -2.44
CA TRP A 23 0.34 9.00 -3.06
C TRP A 23 -0.22 7.67 -2.59
N VAL A 24 -0.21 6.67 -3.48
CA VAL A 24 -0.61 5.30 -3.19
C VAL A 24 0.58 4.38 -3.47
N PHE A 25 1.14 3.81 -2.41
CA PHE A 25 2.29 2.92 -2.48
C PHE A 25 1.84 1.46 -2.38
N PHE A 26 2.31 0.66 -3.33
CA PHE A 26 2.19 -0.79 -3.30
C PHE A 26 3.51 -1.37 -2.87
N TYR A 27 3.46 -2.50 -2.16
CA TYR A 27 4.65 -3.16 -1.67
C TYR A 27 4.51 -4.67 -1.75
N GLN A 28 5.65 -5.33 -1.73
CA GLN A 28 5.73 -6.78 -1.72
C GLN A 28 6.98 -7.24 -0.98
N SER A 29 7.02 -8.53 -0.64
CA SER A 29 8.23 -9.20 -0.16
C SER A 29 9.35 -9.04 -1.18
N ARG A 30 10.52 -8.58 -0.72
CA ARG A 30 11.74 -8.49 -1.54
C ARG A 30 12.06 -9.82 -2.20
N ASP A 31 12.06 -10.91 -1.42
CA ASP A 31 12.32 -12.26 -1.90
C ASP A 31 11.39 -12.63 -3.06
N TYR A 32 10.11 -12.27 -3.00
CA TYR A 32 9.16 -12.54 -4.07
C TYR A 32 9.47 -11.73 -5.33
N VAL A 33 9.78 -10.44 -5.19
CA VAL A 33 10.11 -9.57 -6.34
C VAL A 33 11.37 -10.03 -7.04
N GLU A 34 12.40 -10.45 -6.28
CA GLU A 34 13.68 -10.88 -6.83
C GLU A 34 13.63 -12.31 -7.41
N SER A 35 12.91 -13.24 -6.76
CA SER A 35 12.89 -14.66 -7.16
C SER A 35 11.68 -15.10 -7.97
N GLY A 36 10.58 -14.36 -7.94
CA GLY A 36 9.28 -14.77 -8.48
C GLY A 36 8.60 -15.92 -7.73
N SER A 37 9.19 -16.44 -6.64
CA SER A 37 8.71 -17.65 -5.96
C SER A 37 7.36 -17.42 -5.26
N PRO A 38 6.28 -18.11 -5.66
CA PRO A 38 4.95 -17.85 -5.10
C PRO A 38 4.83 -18.04 -3.59
N SER A 39 5.65 -18.93 -2.99
CA SER A 39 5.67 -19.17 -1.54
C SER A 39 6.23 -18.00 -0.73
N LYS A 40 6.91 -17.05 -1.39
CA LYS A 40 7.46 -15.83 -0.80
C LYS A 40 6.54 -14.63 -0.94
N ARG A 41 5.42 -14.77 -1.66
CA ARG A 41 4.45 -13.70 -1.87
C ARG A 41 3.71 -13.40 -0.56
N LEU A 42 3.57 -12.12 -0.24
CA LEU A 42 2.70 -11.67 0.84
C LEU A 42 1.23 -11.95 0.50
N ALA A 43 0.47 -12.34 1.52
CA ALA A 43 -0.96 -12.53 1.42
C ALA A 43 -1.68 -11.45 2.24
N GLY A 44 -2.75 -10.88 1.67
CA GLY A 44 -3.61 -9.92 2.36
C GLY A 44 -3.00 -8.54 2.60
N ASN A 45 -1.84 -8.23 2.02
CA ASN A 45 -1.30 -6.87 2.09
C ASN A 45 -2.09 -5.95 1.15
N GLY A 46 -2.57 -4.83 1.69
CA GLY A 46 -3.16 -3.75 0.90
C GLY A 46 -2.21 -2.56 0.76
N PRO A 47 -2.50 -1.63 -0.15
CA PRO A 47 -1.66 -0.46 -0.39
C PRO A 47 -1.66 0.52 0.77
N ILE A 48 -0.64 1.38 0.81
CA ILE A 48 -0.49 2.46 1.77
C ILE A 48 -0.78 3.78 1.05
N VAL A 49 -1.70 4.58 1.61
CA VAL A 49 -2.01 5.92 1.12
C VAL A 49 -1.36 6.95 2.02
N VAL A 50 -0.68 7.93 1.43
CA VAL A 50 -0.10 9.06 2.17
C VAL A 50 -0.66 10.35 1.58
N GLU A 51 -1.29 11.17 2.42
CA GLU A 51 -1.80 12.47 2.01
C GLU A 51 -0.69 13.50 1.82
N LYS A 52 -0.79 14.27 0.73
CA LYS A 52 0.20 15.29 0.40
C LYS A 52 0.21 16.45 1.39
N GLN A 53 -0.97 16.92 1.81
CA GLN A 53 -1.07 18.11 2.66
C GLN A 53 -0.87 17.80 4.15
N ALA A 54 -1.58 16.80 4.67
CA ALA A 54 -1.55 16.50 6.10
C ALA A 54 -0.47 15.48 6.49
N GLY A 55 0.16 14.80 5.52
CA GLY A 55 1.11 13.70 5.77
C GLY A 55 0.47 12.48 6.45
N GLN A 56 -0.86 12.40 6.50
CA GLN A 56 -1.57 11.30 7.15
C GLN A 56 -1.42 10.01 6.33
N LEU A 57 -1.13 8.91 7.04
CA LEU A 57 -0.95 7.59 6.48
C LEU A 57 -2.19 6.74 6.73
N HIS A 58 -2.70 6.10 5.67
CA HIS A 58 -3.79 5.13 5.72
C HIS A 58 -3.33 3.81 5.14
N VAL A 59 -3.48 2.72 5.88
CA VAL A 59 -3.27 1.37 5.34
C VAL A 59 -4.62 0.84 4.87
N LEU A 60 -4.73 0.54 3.58
CA LEU A 60 -5.95 -0.02 3.02
C LEU A 60 -6.02 -1.53 3.23
N GLY A 61 -7.24 -2.04 3.38
CA GLY A 61 -7.51 -3.47 3.34
C GLY A 61 -7.61 -3.98 1.90
N THR A 62 -7.81 -5.30 1.76
CA THR A 62 -8.00 -5.97 0.46
C THR A 62 -9.46 -6.40 0.22
N ALA A 63 -10.38 -5.95 1.07
CA ALA A 63 -11.80 -6.35 1.01
C ALA A 63 -12.56 -5.70 -0.15
N ARG A 64 -12.05 -4.60 -0.72
CA ARG A 64 -12.71 -3.78 -1.74
C ARG A 64 -11.71 -3.31 -2.80
N PRO A 65 -12.19 -2.92 -3.99
CA PRO A 65 -11.35 -2.27 -4.99
C PRO A 65 -10.72 -0.98 -4.48
N LEU A 66 -9.53 -0.67 -4.98
CA LEU A 66 -8.76 0.50 -4.56
C LEU A 66 -9.55 1.81 -4.72
N GLU A 67 -10.21 1.98 -5.87
CA GLU A 67 -10.94 3.21 -6.21
C GLU A 67 -12.08 3.47 -5.21
N GLU A 68 -12.71 2.40 -4.69
CA GLU A 68 -13.75 2.53 -3.68
C GLU A 68 -13.17 2.98 -2.34
N GLU A 69 -12.05 2.39 -1.89
CA GLU A 69 -11.38 2.81 -0.66
C GLU A 69 -10.84 4.25 -0.76
N LEU A 70 -10.27 4.63 -1.89
CA LEU A 70 -9.80 6.00 -2.13
C LEU A 70 -10.95 7.00 -2.13
N ARG A 71 -12.11 6.64 -2.70
CA ARG A 71 -13.32 7.48 -2.64
C ARG A 71 -13.78 7.69 -1.21
N ARG A 72 -13.75 6.64 -0.37
CA ARG A 72 -14.13 6.74 1.05
C ARG A 72 -13.19 7.63 1.85
N LEU A 73 -11.88 7.57 1.59
CA LEU A 73 -10.90 8.47 2.23
C LEU A 73 -11.01 9.91 1.75
N GLY A 74 -11.15 10.11 0.43
CA GLY A 74 -11.16 11.43 -0.21
C GLY A 74 -12.44 12.23 0.01
N ILE A 75 -13.60 11.57 0.22
CA ILE A 75 -14.86 12.27 0.54
C ILE A 75 -14.82 12.94 1.93
N HIS A 76 -13.88 12.58 2.82
CA HIS A 76 -13.85 13.05 4.20
C HIS A 76 -12.87 14.19 4.48
N LYS A 77 -12.25 14.77 3.45
CA LYS A 77 -11.27 15.85 3.63
C LYS A 77 -11.80 17.13 2.99
N PRO A 78 -12.13 18.15 3.80
CA PRO A 78 -12.67 19.42 3.33
C PRO A 78 -11.68 20.20 2.48
#